data_AF-A0A139H043-F1
#
_entry.id   AF-A0A139H043-F1
#
_cell.length_a   1.000
_cell.length_b   1.000
_cell.length_c   1.000
_cell.angle_alpha   90.00
_cell.angle_beta   90.00
_cell.angle_gamma   90.00
#
_symmetry.space_group_name_H-M   'P 1'
#
loop_
_entity.id
_entity.type
_entity.pdbx_description
1 polymer ?
#
loop_
_entity_poly.entity_id
_entity_poly.type
_entity_poly.pdbx_seq_one_letter_code
_entity_poly.pdbx_strand_id
1 'polypeptide(L)'
;MAEATLADIAKADPSMRFTALRYFKPVQCHASGLLREGPRRKATNLFPVVAEAATGKRAQLDVFGTDWNTRDGTAVRDFIHVVDLVA
;
A
#
# COMPACT_ATOMS: atom_id res chain seq x y z
N MET A 1 -5.97 -15.97 -5.83
CA MET A 1 -6.73 -17.07 -5.19
C MET A 1 -8.08 -16.57 -4.67
N ALA A 2 -8.11 -15.60 -3.74
CA ALA A 2 -9.38 -15.08 -3.20
C ALA A 2 -10.38 -14.57 -4.26
N GLU A 3 -9.93 -13.77 -5.25
CA GLU A 3 -10.82 -13.27 -6.31
C GLU A 3 -11.48 -14.38 -7.14
N ALA A 4 -10.72 -15.44 -7.45
CA ALA A 4 -11.25 -16.59 -8.20
C ALA A 4 -12.30 -17.34 -7.37
N THR A 5 -12.02 -17.56 -6.07
CA THR A 5 -12.98 -18.17 -5.14
C THR A 5 -14.27 -17.36 -5.04
N LEU A 6 -14.17 -16.03 -4.91
CA LEU A 6 -15.35 -15.16 -4.86
C LEU A 6 -16.13 -15.18 -6.18
N ALA A 7 -15.44 -15.25 -7.32
CA ALA A 7 -16.09 -15.41 -8.62
C ALA A 7 -16.84 -16.74 -8.74
N ASP A 8 -16.28 -17.84 -8.24
CA ASP A 8 -16.95 -19.14 -8.26
C ASP A 8 -18.15 -19.19 -7.31
N ILE A 9 -18.07 -18.53 -6.15
CA ILE A 9 -19.23 -18.37 -5.24
C ILE A 9 -20.34 -17.57 -5.93
N ALA A 10 -20.01 -16.46 -6.60
CA ALA A 10 -20.99 -15.65 -7.32
C ALA A 10 -21.68 -16.43 -8.47
N LYS A 11 -21.00 -17.40 -9.08
CA LYS A 11 -21.59 -18.32 -10.07
C LYS A 11 -22.52 -19.34 -9.42
N ALA A 12 -22.15 -19.85 -8.24
CA ALA A 12 -22.92 -20.85 -7.51
C ALA A 12 -24.18 -20.27 -6.85
N ASP A 13 -24.12 -19.03 -6.36
CA ASP A 13 -25.24 -18.31 -5.76
C ASP A 13 -25.40 -16.91 -6.37
N PRO A 14 -26.30 -16.75 -7.37
CA PRO A 14 -26.58 -15.48 -8.02
C PRO A 14 -27.28 -14.44 -7.13
N SER A 15 -27.56 -14.71 -5.85
CA SER A 15 -28.03 -13.69 -4.89
C SER A 15 -26.87 -12.89 -4.28
N MET A 16 -25.67 -13.47 -4.25
CA MET A 16 -24.48 -12.83 -3.68
C MET A 16 -23.84 -11.83 -4.66
N ARG A 17 -23.31 -10.71 -4.15
CA ARG A 17 -22.62 -9.67 -4.93
C ARG A 17 -21.26 -9.38 -4.32
N PHE A 18 -20.23 -9.31 -5.16
CA PHE A 18 -18.86 -9.03 -4.73
C PHE A 18 -18.22 -7.98 -5.65
N THR A 19 -17.39 -7.13 -5.06
CA THR A 19 -16.56 -6.16 -5.79
C THR A 19 -15.10 -6.39 -5.37
N ALA A 20 -14.22 -6.65 -6.33
CA ALA A 20 -12.79 -6.80 -6.07
C ALA A 20 -12.08 -5.46 -6.28
N LEU A 21 -11.71 -4.80 -5.18
CA LEU A 21 -10.96 -3.55 -5.20
C LEU A 21 -9.46 -3.83 -5.12
N ARG A 22 -8.77 -3.71 -6.26
CA ARG A 22 -7.32 -3.90 -6.37
C ARG A 22 -6.60 -2.57 -6.13
N TYR A 23 -6.28 -2.28 -4.87
CA TYR A 23 -5.52 -1.07 -4.55
C TYR A 23 -4.03 -1.21 -4.91
N PHE A 24 -3.41 -0.07 -5.24
CA PHE A 24 -1.98 0.01 -5.56
C PHE A 24 -1.16 0.23 -4.28
N LYS A 25 -0.58 1.41 -4.07
CA LYS A 25 0.17 1.76 -2.87
C LYS A 25 -0.51 2.94 -2.15
N PRO A 26 -1.47 2.66 -1.25
CA PRO A 26 -2.02 3.70 -0.37
C PRO A 26 -0.93 4.23 0.55
N VAL A 27 -0.88 5.55 0.68
CA VAL A 27 0.11 6.27 1.49
C VAL A 27 -0.53 7.41 2.27
N GLN A 28 0.27 8.06 3.11
CA GLN A 28 -0.07 9.26 3.88
C GLN A 28 -1.00 8.99 5.09
N CYS A 29 -1.70 10.02 5.54
CA CYS A 29 -2.51 10.01 6.74
C CYS A 29 -3.75 10.91 6.59
N HIS A 30 -4.68 10.83 7.55
CA HIS A 30 -5.79 11.76 7.59
C HIS A 30 -5.31 13.21 7.79
N ALA A 31 -6.02 14.19 7.23
CA ALA A 31 -5.62 15.59 7.25
C ALA A 31 -5.42 16.18 8.66
N SER A 32 -6.08 15.63 9.68
CA SER A 32 -5.86 16.04 11.08
C SER A 32 -4.50 15.61 11.66
N GLY A 33 -3.77 14.70 11.01
CA GLY A 33 -2.52 14.12 11.50
C GLY A 33 -2.68 13.11 12.65
N LEU A 34 -3.91 12.93 13.18
CA LEU A 34 -4.20 12.05 14.31
C LEU A 34 -4.32 10.58 13.92
N LEU A 35 -4.79 10.31 12.70
CA LEU A 35 -4.98 8.95 12.17
C LEU A 35 -3.98 8.69 11.04
N ARG A 36 -3.08 7.73 11.24
CA ARG A 36 -2.00 7.38 10.32
C ARG A 36 -1.67 5.89 10.38
N GLU A 37 -0.90 5.42 9.42
CA GLU A 37 -0.33 4.07 9.46
C GLU A 37 0.55 3.91 10.71
N GLY A 38 0.24 2.91 11.53
CA GLY A 38 0.93 2.58 12.77
C GLY A 38 1.22 1.08 12.83
N PRO A 39 2.24 0.60 12.10
CA PRO A 39 2.51 -0.84 12.03
C PRO A 39 2.92 -1.38 13.40
N ARG A 40 2.31 -2.51 13.82
CA ARG A 40 2.65 -3.17 15.10
C ARG A 40 4.01 -3.86 15.07
N ARG A 41 4.46 -4.23 13.87
CA ARG A 41 5.78 -4.81 13.60
C ARG A 41 6.65 -3.76 12.91
N LYS A 42 7.94 -4.05 12.76
CA LYS A 42 8.88 -3.20 12.01
C LYS A 42 8.28 -2.78 10.67
N ALA A 43 8.35 -1.49 10.36
CA ALA A 43 7.87 -0.97 9.09
C ALA A 43 8.59 -1.63 7.91
N THR A 44 7.80 -2.07 6.93
CA THR A 44 8.27 -2.69 5.69
C THR A 44 7.87 -1.90 4.44
N ASN A 45 6.79 -1.10 4.52
CA ASN A 45 6.37 -0.22 3.43
C ASN A 45 7.20 1.06 3.40
N LEU A 46 7.39 1.62 2.20
CA LEU A 46 8.26 2.76 1.95
C LEU A 46 7.98 3.96 2.85
N PHE A 47 6.74 4.45 2.92
CA PHE A 47 6.42 5.68 3.63
C PHE A 47 6.58 5.58 5.16
N PRO A 48 6.13 4.51 5.84
CA PRO A 48 6.45 4.30 7.25
C PRO A 48 7.96 4.22 7.52
N VAL A 49 8.73 3.57 6.63
CA VAL A 49 10.20 3.51 6.76
C VAL A 49 10.84 4.88 6.55
N VAL A 50 10.37 5.67 5.59
CA VAL A 50 10.81 7.06 5.38
C VAL A 50 10.52 7.90 6.62
N ALA A 51 9.34 7.76 7.23
CA ALA A 51 8.99 8.47 8.45
C ALA A 51 9.88 8.04 9.64
N GLU A 52 10.19 6.74 9.78
CA GLU A 52 11.16 6.26 10.77
C GLU A 52 12.54 6.87 10.57
N ALA A 53 13.03 6.91 9.33
CA ALA A 53 14.34 7.48 9.01
C ALA A 53 14.38 9.00 9.25
N ALA A 54 13.35 9.72 8.80
CA ALA A 54 13.23 11.17 8.98
C ALA A 54 13.12 11.57 10.47
N THR A 55 12.60 10.68 11.33
CA THR A 55 12.50 10.89 12.78
C THR A 55 13.66 10.28 13.57
N GLY A 56 14.68 9.74 12.90
CA GLY A 56 15.85 9.13 13.54
C GLY A 56 15.60 7.78 14.22
N LYS A 57 14.40 7.20 14.12
CA LYS A 57 14.11 5.84 14.59
C LYS A 57 14.83 4.77 13.76
N ARG A 58 15.27 5.14 12.57
CA ARG A 58 16.08 4.33 11.66
C ARG A 58 17.25 5.17 11.15
N ALA A 59 18.43 4.57 11.07
CA ALA A 59 19.64 5.28 10.64
C ALA A 59 19.60 5.75 9.18
N GLN A 60 19.00 4.96 8.29
CA GLN A 60 18.93 5.26 6.86
C GLN A 60 17.72 4.59 6.20
N LEU A 61 17.37 5.05 5.00
CA LEU A 61 16.45 4.37 4.10
C LEU A 61 17.24 3.43 3.18
N ASP A 62 16.86 2.15 3.15
CA ASP A 62 17.43 1.19 2.21
C ASP A 62 16.61 1.19 0.90
N VAL A 63 17.26 1.39 -0.24
CA VAL A 63 16.65 1.34 -1.58
C VAL A 63 16.86 -0.05 -2.18
N PHE A 64 15.77 -0.77 -2.43
CA PHE A 64 15.83 -2.13 -2.97
C PHE A 64 15.81 -2.12 -4.51
N GLY A 65 17.01 -2.09 -5.11
CA GLY A 65 17.24 -2.14 -6.55
C GLY A 65 17.40 -0.76 -7.18
N THR A 66 18.43 -0.62 -8.02
CA THR A 66 18.86 0.63 -8.68
C THR A 66 19.19 0.42 -10.16
N ASP A 67 18.84 -0.74 -10.71
CA ASP A 67 19.15 -1.22 -12.05
C ASP A 67 17.88 -1.62 -12.83
N TRP A 68 16.71 -1.20 -12.36
CA TRP A 68 15.46 -1.38 -13.09
C TRP A 68 15.46 -0.57 -14.39
N ASN A 69 14.74 -1.03 -15.41
CA ASN A 69 14.53 -0.26 -16.65
C ASN A 69 13.53 0.89 -16.43
N THR A 70 13.92 1.86 -15.60
CA THR A 70 13.17 3.06 -15.23
C THR A 70 14.10 4.28 -15.28
N ARG A 71 13.54 5.49 -15.24
CA ARG A 71 14.30 6.73 -15.45
C ARG A 71 15.53 6.89 -14.54
N ASP A 72 15.45 6.44 -13.29
CA ASP A 72 16.51 6.58 -12.28
C ASP A 72 17.01 5.22 -11.75
N GLY A 73 16.61 4.12 -12.41
CA GLY A 73 16.98 2.77 -12.00
C GLY A 73 16.20 2.23 -10.79
N THR A 74 15.37 3.05 -10.12
CA THR A 74 14.58 2.60 -8.96
C THR A 74 13.19 2.09 -9.36
N ALA A 75 12.57 1.36 -8.44
CA ALA A 75 11.25 0.80 -8.64
C ALA A 75 10.14 1.88 -8.65
N VAL A 76 9.46 2.06 -9.79
CA VAL A 76 8.32 3.00 -9.93
C VAL A 76 7.02 2.38 -9.41
N ARG A 77 6.21 3.15 -8.68
CA ARG A 77 4.92 2.72 -8.12
C ARG A 77 3.86 3.79 -8.28
N ASP A 78 2.61 3.36 -8.41
CA ASP A 78 1.44 4.24 -8.36
C ASP A 78 1.02 4.41 -6.88
N PHE A 79 1.13 5.65 -6.40
CA PHE A 79 0.81 6.02 -5.03
C PHE A 79 -0.53 6.75 -4.99
N ILE A 80 -1.42 6.28 -4.13
CA ILE A 80 -2.74 6.87 -3.91
C ILE A 80 -2.82 7.40 -2.48
N HIS A 81 -3.38 8.59 -2.28
CA HIS A 81 -3.61 9.09 -0.93
C HIS A 81 -4.66 8.21 -0.24
N VAL A 82 -4.40 7.78 1.00
CA VAL A 82 -5.28 6.82 1.70
C VAL A 82 -6.73 7.33 1.85
N VAL A 83 -6.93 8.65 1.93
CA VAL A 83 -8.26 9.25 1.97
C VAL A 83 -9.01 9.08 0.65
N ASP A 84 -8.33 9.19 -0.50
CA ASP A 84 -8.94 8.98 -1.81
C ASP A 84 -9.32 7.51 -2.03
N LEU A 85 -8.58 6.58 -1.43
CA LEU A 85 -8.90 5.16 -1.46
C LEU A 85 -10.19 4.82 -0.67
N VAL A 86 -10.51 5.61 0.36
CA VAL A 86 -11.67 5.39 1.24
C VAL A 86 -12.92 6.14 0.75
N ALA A 87 -12.75 7.15 -0.10
CA ALA A 87 -13.80 8.02 -0.61
C ALA A 87 -14.82 7.30 -1.51
#